data_AF-A0A350LXK6-F1
#
_entry.id   AF-A0A350LXK6-F1
#
_cell.length_a   1.000
_cell.length_b   1.000
_cell.length_c   1.000
_cell.angle_alpha   90.00
_cell.angle_beta   90.00
_cell.angle_gamma   90.00
#
_symmetry.space_group_name_H-M   'P 1'
#
loop_
_entity.id
_entity.type
_entity.pdbx_description
1 polymer ?
#
loop_
_entity_poly.entity_id
_entity_poly.type
_entity_poly.pdbx_seq_one_letter_code
_entity_poly.pdbx_strand_id
1 'polypeptide(L)'
;MPQDDPDFAALTGSRICHDLASPVGAALTGLEFLSGASGGANPDEMALLRDSLTGARATLEMLRLAFGHAGTGAALDAATLGTTVRGHLATRPRLRLDWALDGPLGRAAAQHV
;
A
#
# COMPACT_ATOMS: atom_id res chain seq x y z
N MET A 1 -22.57 22.33 -7.91
CA MET A 1 -22.44 21.79 -6.53
C MET A 1 -21.38 20.70 -6.56
N PRO A 2 -20.52 20.59 -5.53
CA PRO A 2 -19.71 19.39 -5.40
C PRO A 2 -20.69 18.23 -5.26
N GLN A 3 -20.55 17.20 -6.09
CA GLN A 3 -21.30 15.98 -5.88
C GLN A 3 -20.64 15.27 -4.70
N ASP A 4 -21.15 15.51 -3.49
CA ASP A 4 -20.98 14.58 -2.39
C ASP A 4 -21.73 13.31 -2.78
N ASP A 5 -21.06 12.47 -3.57
CA ASP A 5 -21.59 11.19 -3.98
C ASP A 5 -21.34 10.20 -2.83
N PRO A 6 -22.36 9.87 -2.02
CA PRO A 6 -22.19 8.90 -0.94
C PRO A 6 -21.69 7.55 -1.45
N ASP A 7 -21.91 7.24 -2.73
CA ASP A 7 -21.39 6.03 -3.35
C ASP A 7 -19.87 6.11 -3.51
N PHE A 8 -19.26 7.29 -3.69
CA PHE A 8 -17.81 7.42 -3.82
C PHE A 8 -17.07 7.01 -2.54
N ALA A 9 -17.57 7.41 -1.38
CA ALA A 9 -16.98 7.02 -0.09
C ALA A 9 -17.12 5.50 0.13
N ALA A 10 -18.29 4.93 -0.19
CA ALA A 10 -18.54 3.49 -0.10
C ALA A 10 -17.65 2.68 -1.06
N LEU A 11 -17.52 3.13 -2.32
CA LEU A 11 -16.66 2.51 -3.33
C LEU A 11 -15.18 2.58 -2.96
N THR A 12 -14.72 3.72 -2.42
CA THR A 12 -13.36 3.89 -1.93
C THR A 12 -13.09 2.96 -0.74
N GLY A 13 -14.02 2.88 0.21
CA GLY A 13 -13.94 1.94 1.32
C GLY A 13 -13.86 0.48 0.86
N SER A 14 -14.72 0.09 -0.08
CA SER A 14 -14.70 -1.24 -0.70
C SER A 14 -13.35 -1.55 -1.36
N ARG A 15 -12.79 -0.59 -2.10
CA ARG A 15 -11.50 -0.74 -2.76
C ARG A 15 -10.35 -0.90 -1.77
N ILE A 16 -10.33 -0.10 -0.70
CA ILE A 16 -9.33 -0.21 0.39
C ILE A 16 -9.40 -1.60 1.03
N CYS A 17 -10.60 -2.07 1.37
CA CYS A 17 -10.81 -3.39 1.94
C CYS A 17 -10.33 -4.50 1.00
N HIS A 18 -10.70 -4.42 -0.28
CA HIS A 18 -10.29 -5.38 -1.31
C HIS A 18 -8.77 -5.47 -1.45
N ASP A 19 -8.09 -4.33 -1.57
CA ASP A 19 -6.64 -4.30 -1.84
C ASP A 19 -5.81 -4.75 -0.64
N LEU A 20 -6.33 -4.60 0.58
CA LEU A 20 -5.68 -5.09 1.81
C LEU A 20 -6.02 -6.54 2.15
N ALA A 21 -7.15 -7.08 1.66
CA ALA A 21 -7.64 -8.40 2.05
C ALA A 21 -6.60 -9.51 1.79
N SER A 22 -5.98 -9.52 0.61
CA SER A 22 -5.03 -10.56 0.23
C SER A 22 -3.74 -10.55 1.07
N PRO A 23 -2.97 -9.44 1.17
CA PRO A 23 -1.73 -9.45 1.96
C PRO A 23 -1.98 -9.60 3.46
N VAL A 24 -3.11 -9.12 4.00
CA VAL A 24 -3.49 -9.35 5.40
C VAL A 24 -3.87 -10.81 5.64
N GLY A 25 -4.66 -11.42 4.74
CA GLY A 25 -5.01 -12.83 4.83
C GLY A 25 -3.79 -13.75 4.82
N ALA A 26 -2.84 -13.50 3.91
CA ALA A 26 -1.59 -14.25 3.85
C ALA A 26 -0.74 -14.10 5.12
N ALA A 27 -0.71 -12.91 5.74
CA ALA A 27 -0.03 -12.70 7.01
C ALA A 27 -0.69 -13.49 8.16
N LEU A 28 -2.02 -13.56 8.21
CA LEU A 28 -2.75 -14.36 9.21
C LEU A 28 -2.46 -15.86 9.04
N THR A 29 -2.49 -16.38 7.81
CA THR A 29 -2.10 -17.76 7.52
C THR A 29 -0.66 -18.06 7.93
N GLY A 30 0.27 -17.13 7.68
CA GLY A 30 1.64 -17.25 8.16
C GLY A 30 1.71 -17.37 9.68
N LEU A 31 0.97 -16.54 10.42
CA LEU A 31 0.92 -16.58 11.87
C LEU A 31 0.33 -17.89 12.42
N GLU A 32 -0.69 -18.45 11.76
CA GLU A 32 -1.28 -19.74 12.13
C GLU A 32 -0.23 -20.86 12.05
N PHE A 33 0.60 -20.89 11.01
CA PHE A 33 1.70 -21.86 10.90
C PHE A 33 2.71 -21.71 12.04
N LEU A 34 3.10 -20.48 12.39
CA LEU A 34 4.01 -20.23 13.52
C LEU A 34 3.44 -20.75 14.85
N SER A 35 2.13 -20.62 15.04
CA SER A 35 1.44 -21.05 16.27
C SER A 35 1.27 -22.56 16.38
N GLY A 36 1.16 -23.27 15.25
CA GLY A 36 0.99 -24.72 15.19
C GLY A 36 2.30 -25.51 15.08
N ALA A 37 3.42 -24.84 14.82
CA ALA A 37 4.70 -25.49 14.56
C ALA A 37 5.29 -26.15 15.82
N SER A 38 5.20 -27.48 15.86
CA SER A 38 5.85 -28.33 16.87
C SER A 38 7.36 -28.43 16.57
N GLY A 39 8.12 -27.39 16.93
CA GLY A 39 9.56 -27.31 16.64
C GLY A 39 10.08 -25.92 16.25
N GLY A 40 9.20 -24.92 16.22
CA GLY A 40 9.54 -23.56 15.80
C GLY A 40 9.28 -23.31 14.32
N ALA A 41 9.24 -22.03 13.96
CA ALA A 41 8.93 -21.56 12.62
C ALA A 41 9.98 -21.97 11.58
N ASN A 42 9.54 -22.50 10.42
CA ASN A 42 10.44 -22.65 9.28
C ASN A 42 10.83 -21.26 8.74
N PRO A 43 12.11 -21.00 8.41
CA PRO A 43 12.54 -19.82 7.64
C PRO A 43 11.61 -19.40 6.49
N ASP A 44 11.03 -20.36 5.75
CA ASP A 44 10.13 -20.05 4.63
C ASP A 44 8.78 -19.45 5.08
N GLU A 45 8.23 -19.93 6.19
CA GLU A 45 6.98 -19.39 6.78
C GLU A 45 7.21 -17.97 7.32
N MET A 46 8.37 -17.75 7.94
CA MET A 46 8.79 -16.42 8.39
C MET A 46 9.03 -15.46 7.21
N ALA A 47 9.57 -15.96 6.10
CA ALA A 47 9.73 -15.16 4.88
C ALA A 47 8.37 -14.78 4.28
N LEU A 48 7.45 -15.74 4.16
CA LEU A 48 6.09 -15.50 3.66
C LEU A 48 5.34 -14.47 4.51
N LEU A 49 5.41 -14.58 5.85
CA LEU A 49 4.81 -13.60 6.76
C LEU A 49 5.41 -12.20 6.55
N ARG A 50 6.74 -12.11 6.47
CA ARG A 50 7.44 -10.83 6.25
C ARG A 50 7.07 -10.20 4.92
N ASP A 51 7.01 -10.98 3.85
CA ASP A 51 6.66 -10.51 2.51
C ASP A 51 5.19 -10.04 2.48
N SER A 52 4.29 -10.78 3.13
CA SER A 52 2.87 -10.42 3.24
C SER A 52 2.67 -9.11 3.99
N LEU A 53 3.35 -8.93 5.13
CA LEU A 53 3.32 -7.69 5.91
C LEU A 53 3.95 -6.51 5.15
N THR A 54 5.03 -6.76 4.39
CA THR A 54 5.65 -5.75 3.53
C THR A 54 4.70 -5.29 2.43
N GLY A 55 4.00 -6.23 1.78
CA GLY A 55 2.97 -5.94 0.79
C GLY A 55 1.79 -5.16 1.38
N ALA A 56 1.29 -5.56 2.55
CA ALA A 56 0.21 -4.85 3.26
C ALA A 56 0.60 -3.41 3.57
N ARG A 57 1.81 -3.20 4.11
CA ARG A 57 2.34 -1.87 4.43
C ARG A 57 2.46 -1.01 3.18
N ALA A 58 3.05 -1.53 2.11
CA ALA A 58 3.23 -0.77 0.86
C ALA A 58 1.87 -0.37 0.24
N THR A 59 0.88 -1.24 0.30
CA THR A 59 -0.50 -0.92 -0.12
C THR A 59 -1.11 0.16 0.77
N LEU A 60 -0.95 0.08 2.10
CA LEU A 60 -1.42 1.11 3.02
C LEU A 60 -0.78 2.48 2.77
N GLU A 61 0.54 2.52 2.56
CA GLU A 61 1.28 3.74 2.26
C GLU A 61 0.78 4.36 0.94
N MET A 62 0.59 3.56 -0.11
CA MET A 62 0.04 4.01 -1.39
C MET A 62 -1.40 4.53 -1.25
N LEU A 63 -2.28 3.81 -0.57
CA LEU A 63 -3.68 4.23 -0.35
C LEU A 63 -3.76 5.53 0.46
N ARG A 64 -2.89 5.71 1.46
CA ARG A 64 -2.80 6.97 2.22
C ARG A 64 -2.31 8.13 1.36
N LEU A 65 -1.40 7.88 0.42
CA LEU A 65 -0.98 8.90 -0.54
C LEU A 65 -2.13 9.25 -1.50
N ALA A 66 -2.81 8.26 -2.07
CA ALA A 66 -3.86 8.46 -3.07
C ALA A 66 -5.16 9.05 -2.49
N PHE A 67 -5.67 8.50 -1.39
CA PHE A 67 -6.99 8.82 -0.85
C PHE A 67 -6.95 9.58 0.49
N GLY A 68 -5.78 9.67 1.13
CA GLY A 68 -5.64 10.38 2.40
C GLY A 68 -5.70 11.89 2.22
N HIS A 69 -6.29 12.59 3.19
CA HIS A 69 -6.37 14.04 3.17
C HIS A 69 -4.97 14.68 3.04
N ALA A 70 -4.78 15.50 2.00
CA ALA A 70 -3.61 16.36 1.86
C ALA A 70 -3.92 17.69 2.55
N GLY A 71 -3.27 17.94 3.69
CA GLY A 71 -3.35 19.25 4.33
C GLY A 71 -2.85 20.37 3.40
N THR A 72 -3.35 21.58 3.60
CA THR A 72 -2.89 22.75 2.85
C THR A 72 -1.38 22.96 3.05
N GLY A 73 -0.63 23.10 1.96
CA GLY A 73 0.83 23.25 2.00
C GLY A 73 1.62 21.96 2.27
N ALA A 74 0.97 20.79 2.28
CA ALA A 74 1.69 19.51 2.37
C ALA A 74 2.57 19.31 1.13
N ALA A 75 3.88 19.42 1.32
CA ALA A 75 4.89 19.05 0.34
C ALA A 75 5.22 17.56 0.47
N LEU A 76 5.45 16.91 -0.65
CA LEU A 76 5.94 15.55 -0.74
C LEU A 76 7.23 15.57 -1.55
N ASP A 77 8.27 14.96 -1.01
CA ASP A 77 9.51 14.76 -1.75
C ASP A 77 9.32 13.69 -2.84
N ALA A 78 9.74 13.98 -4.07
CA ALA A 78 9.60 13.07 -5.20
C ALA A 78 10.32 11.73 -4.98
N ALA A 79 11.43 11.70 -4.24
CA ALA A 79 12.14 10.45 -3.94
C ALA A 79 11.35 9.57 -2.95
N THR A 80 10.72 10.18 -1.95
CA THR A 80 9.81 9.50 -1.01
C THR A 80 8.58 8.94 -1.73
N LEU A 81 7.99 9.71 -2.65
CA LEU A 81 6.88 9.24 -3.49
C LEU A 81 7.31 8.05 -4.35
N GLY A 82 8.42 8.19 -5.07
CA GLY A 82 8.96 7.13 -5.93
C GLY A 82 9.29 5.85 -5.16
N THR A 83 9.76 5.97 -3.92
CA THR A 83 10.01 4.82 -3.03
C THR A 83 8.71 4.11 -2.67
N THR A 84 7.67 4.86 -2.30
CA THR A 84 6.35 4.30 -1.97
C THR A 84 5.73 3.59 -3.17
N VAL A 85 5.72 4.25 -4.34
CA VAL A 85 5.16 3.68 -5.57
C VAL A 85 5.93 2.43 -5.98
N ARG A 86 7.27 2.45 -5.93
CA ARG A 86 8.10 1.28 -6.24
C ARG A 86 7.84 0.12 -5.27
N GLY A 87 7.72 0.39 -3.98
CA GLY A 87 7.37 -0.62 -2.97
C GLY A 87 6.02 -1.26 -3.26
N HIS A 88 5.01 -0.46 -3.61
CA HIS A 88 3.69 -0.97 -3.96
C HIS A 88 3.70 -1.81 -5.25
N LEU A 89 4.47 -1.39 -6.26
CA LEU A 89 4.61 -2.09 -7.54
C LEU A 89 5.49 -3.34 -7.46
N ALA A 90 6.32 -3.50 -6.43
CA ALA A 90 7.14 -4.70 -6.24
C ALA A 90 6.29 -5.99 -6.12
N THR A 91 5.04 -5.86 -5.67
CA THR A 91 4.06 -6.95 -5.62
C THR A 91 3.47 -7.31 -7.00
N ARG A 92 3.79 -6.54 -8.05
CA ARG A 92 3.23 -6.67 -9.41
C ARG A 92 4.35 -6.83 -10.45
N PRO A 93 4.90 -8.05 -10.62
CA PRO A 93 6.10 -8.30 -11.43
C PRO A 93 5.94 -8.00 -12.93
N ARG A 94 4.71 -7.78 -13.40
CA ARG A 94 4.41 -7.41 -14.79
C ARG A 94 4.53 -5.91 -15.07
N LEU A 95 4.73 -5.08 -14.05
CA LEU A 95 4.82 -3.64 -14.18
C LEU A 95 6.26 -3.17 -14.02
N ARG A 96 6.67 -2.20 -14.85
CA ARG A 96 7.94 -1.49 -14.72
C ARG A 96 7.64 -0.02 -14.43
N LEU A 97 8.34 0.55 -13.45
CA LEU A 97 8.25 1.96 -13.10
C LEU A 97 9.45 2.70 -13.67
N ASP A 98 9.20 3.58 -14.63
CA ASP A 98 10.15 4.63 -15.00
C ASP A 98 9.81 5.88 -14.18
N TRP A 99 10.76 6.40 -13.42
CA TRP A 99 10.54 7.50 -12.48
C TRP A 99 11.39 8.70 -12.88
N ALA A 100 10.73 9.75 -13.39
CA ALA A 100 11.38 10.96 -13.91
C ALA A 100 11.07 12.24 -13.11
N LEU A 101 10.40 12.12 -11.95
CA LEU A 101 10.05 13.26 -11.11
C LEU A 101 11.17 13.59 -10.13
N ASP A 102 11.48 14.88 -9.98
CA ASP A 102 12.43 15.43 -9.03
C ASP A 102 11.84 16.63 -8.24
N GLY A 103 12.54 17.01 -7.17
CA GLY A 103 12.16 18.16 -6.34
C GLY A 103 10.91 17.98 -5.48
N PRO A 104 10.50 19.05 -4.77
CA PRO A 104 9.29 19.04 -3.94
C PRO A 104 8.03 19.11 -4.82
N LEU A 105 7.08 18.22 -4.56
CA LEU A 105 5.78 18.18 -5.21
C LEU A 105 4.69 18.56 -4.21
N GLY A 106 3.68 19.29 -4.66
CA GLY A 106 2.46 19.47 -3.85
C GLY A 106 1.74 18.13 -3.72
N ARG A 107 1.39 17.72 -2.48
CA ARG A 107 0.71 16.43 -2.27
C ARG A 107 -0.62 16.34 -3.03
N ALA A 108 -1.37 17.44 -3.11
CA ALA A 108 -2.59 17.50 -3.91
C ALA A 108 -2.30 17.29 -5.41
N ALA A 109 -1.22 17.86 -5.95
CA ALA A 109 -0.81 17.63 -7.33
C ALA A 109 -0.50 16.15 -7.57
N ALA A 110 0.18 15.48 -6.64
CA ALA A 110 0.49 14.04 -6.73
C ALA A 110 -0.74 13.12 -6.63
N GLN A 111 -1.88 13.61 -6.11
CA GLN A 111 -3.15 12.86 -6.01
C GLN A 111 -4.01 12.96 -7.27
N HIS A 112 -3.75 13.96 -8.12
CA HIS A 112 -4.54 14.28 -9.32
C HIS A 112 -3.85 13.89 -10.64
N VAL A 113 -2.71 13.19 -10.58
CA VAL A 113 -2.03 12.61 -11.76
C VAL A 113 -2.54 11.18 -11.99
#